data_AF-A0A416G7X3-F1
#
_entry.id   AF-A0A416G7X3-F1
#
_cell.length_a   1.000
_cell.length_b   1.000
_cell.length_c   1.000
_cell.angle_alpha   90.00
_cell.angle_beta   90.00
_cell.angle_gamma   90.00
#
_symmetry.space_group_name_H-M   'P 1'
#
loop_
_entity.id
_entity.type
_entity.pdbx_description
1 polymer ?
#
loop_
_entity_poly.entity_id
_entity_poly.type
_entity_poly.pdbx_seq_one_letter_code
_entity_poly.pdbx_strand_id
1 'polypeptide(L)'
;MKKSIVFVAAVLSLMTMAGCRSENDASGSQTNGQQEEQPVREVTVPEIQVYTLGKVSESLCRELVDSLQRHYPKCRFMKNVPLPENAKTTKRHDHLRYRADLLNQYLLRFKTDSNVVVGFTSEDIGIDNFRNSAHYGIRGLALGIGKKVVVFSDYRGKRNELSRLVQHELAHAFGLRHCPHEGCVMQDQQGGNKLKNSPDFCADCKSFLLRHHWHF
;
A
#
# COMPACT_ATOMS: atom_id res chain seq x y z
N MET A 1 40.61 36.01 18.88
CA MET A 1 39.47 36.96 18.87
C MET A 1 38.30 36.31 19.62
N LYS A 2 37.75 37.05 20.60
CA LYS A 2 36.53 36.83 21.40
C LYS A 2 36.40 35.52 22.21
N LYS A 3 36.77 35.63 23.49
CA LYS A 3 36.23 34.87 24.63
C LYS A 3 34.81 35.35 24.91
N SER A 4 33.89 34.46 25.29
CA SER A 4 32.78 34.78 26.18
C SER A 4 32.44 33.60 27.08
N ILE A 5 32.25 33.93 28.34
CA ILE A 5 32.17 33.12 29.55
C ILE A 5 30.79 33.42 30.17
N VAL A 6 30.06 32.36 30.56
CA VAL A 6 29.19 32.23 31.77
C VAL A 6 27.86 33.04 31.68
N PHE A 7 26.68 32.59 32.14
CA PHE A 7 26.30 32.16 33.48
C PHE A 7 25.02 31.30 33.47
N VAL A 8 25.06 30.23 34.27
CA VAL A 8 23.89 29.48 34.76
C VAL A 8 23.30 30.28 35.93
N ALA A 9 21.98 30.49 35.92
CA ALA A 9 21.24 30.94 37.09
C ALA A 9 20.03 30.03 37.29
N ALA A 10 20.13 29.16 38.30
CA ALA A 10 19.02 28.46 38.89
C ALA A 10 18.30 29.41 39.85
N VAL A 11 16.97 29.47 39.79
CA VAL A 11 16.16 30.09 40.84
C VAL A 11 15.14 29.06 41.32
N LEU A 12 15.24 28.80 42.61
CA LEU A 12 14.47 27.88 43.42
C LEU A 12 13.34 28.64 44.14
N SER A 13 12.27 27.90 44.46
CA SER A 13 11.26 28.16 45.51
C SER A 13 10.15 29.17 45.22
N LEU A 14 8.89 28.72 45.33
CA LEU A 14 8.17 28.78 46.61
C LEU A 14 6.89 27.92 46.55
N MET A 15 6.72 27.03 47.52
CA MET A 15 5.44 26.40 47.83
C MET A 15 4.53 27.39 48.53
N THR A 16 3.26 27.45 48.13
CA THR A 16 2.17 27.91 48.97
C THR A 16 1.06 26.87 48.96
N MET A 17 0.87 26.22 50.12
CA MET A 17 -0.35 25.47 50.42
C MET A 17 -1.40 26.45 50.90
N ALA A 18 -2.57 26.45 50.26
CA ALA A 18 -3.80 26.98 50.81
C ALA A 18 -4.91 26.00 50.44
N GLY A 19 -5.33 25.19 51.40
CA GLY A 19 -6.59 24.48 51.34
C GLY A 19 -7.69 25.36 51.92
N CYS A 20 -8.86 25.38 51.27
CA CYS A 20 -10.14 25.56 51.95
C CYS A 20 -11.28 24.98 51.09
N ARG A 21 -11.91 23.95 51.66
CA ARG A 21 -13.32 23.54 51.68
C ARG A 21 -14.20 23.63 50.43
N SER A 22 -14.86 22.49 50.22
CA SER A 22 -16.14 22.32 49.54
C SER A 22 -17.23 23.16 50.21
N GLU A 23 -17.93 23.95 49.40
CA GLU A 23 -19.31 24.37 49.64
C GLU A 23 -20.09 23.97 48.39
N ASN A 24 -21.13 23.15 48.61
CA ASN A 24 -22.19 22.93 47.66
C ASN A 24 -23.00 24.22 47.56
N ASP A 25 -23.06 24.83 46.39
CA ASP A 25 -24.17 25.70 46.05
C ASP A 25 -24.74 25.32 44.69
N ALA A 26 -25.99 24.93 44.75
CA ALA A 26 -26.84 24.76 43.59
C ALA A 26 -27.11 26.13 42.97
N SER A 27 -26.63 26.35 41.76
CA SER A 27 -27.20 27.37 40.87
C SER A 27 -27.05 26.89 39.43
N GLY A 28 -28.18 26.77 38.75
CA GLY A 28 -28.24 26.41 37.34
C GLY A 28 -27.43 27.38 36.49
N SER A 29 -26.64 26.83 35.60
CA SER A 29 -26.16 27.52 34.42
C SER A 29 -26.18 26.54 33.26
N GLN A 30 -27.13 26.77 32.35
CA GLN A 30 -27.16 26.14 31.05
C GLN A 30 -25.93 26.65 30.27
N THR A 31 -24.86 25.85 30.24
CA THR A 31 -23.80 26.06 29.26
C THR A 31 -24.15 25.28 28.01
N ASN A 32 -24.68 26.01 27.04
CA ASN A 32 -24.89 25.61 25.65
C ASN A 32 -23.50 25.34 25.02
N GLY A 33 -23.00 24.12 25.17
CA GLY A 33 -21.78 23.66 24.51
C GLY A 33 -22.08 23.36 23.05
N GLN A 34 -21.79 24.32 22.17
CA GLN A 34 -21.73 24.07 20.73
C GLN A 34 -20.60 23.05 20.48
N GLN A 35 -20.97 21.79 20.29
CA GLN A 35 -20.09 20.81 19.66
C GLN A 35 -19.92 21.25 18.21
N GLU A 36 -18.73 21.72 17.85
CA GLU A 36 -18.32 21.80 16.46
C GLU A 36 -18.37 20.38 15.87
N GLU A 37 -19.42 20.10 15.09
CA GLU A 37 -19.47 18.93 14.22
C GLU A 37 -18.32 19.04 13.22
N GLN A 38 -17.25 18.26 13.45
CA GLN A 38 -16.25 18.03 12.43
C GLN A 38 -16.96 17.42 11.21
N PRO A 39 -16.71 17.93 9.98
CA PRO A 39 -17.36 17.39 8.81
C PRO A 39 -17.01 15.91 8.68
N VAL A 40 -18.03 15.06 8.77
CA VAL A 40 -17.92 13.63 8.50
C VAL A 40 -17.38 13.49 7.07
N ARG A 41 -16.09 13.21 6.92
CA ARG A 41 -15.50 12.90 5.62
C ARG A 41 -16.23 11.68 5.08
N GLU A 42 -17.06 11.89 4.07
CA GLU A 42 -17.73 10.81 3.36
C GLU A 42 -16.66 9.83 2.85
N VAL A 43 -16.63 8.64 3.43
CA VAL A 43 -15.62 7.63 3.11
C VAL A 43 -15.96 7.06 1.75
N THR A 44 -15.44 7.68 0.69
CA THR A 44 -15.62 7.19 -0.67
C THR A 44 -14.90 5.86 -0.84
N VAL A 45 -15.65 4.81 -1.24
CA VAL A 45 -15.07 3.52 -1.63
C VAL A 45 -14.13 3.76 -2.83
N PRO A 46 -12.82 3.48 -2.70
CA PRO A 46 -11.87 3.80 -3.75
C PRO A 46 -12.09 2.93 -4.99
N GLU A 47 -11.80 3.45 -6.18
CA GLU A 47 -11.79 2.67 -7.43
C GLU A 47 -10.40 2.05 -7.65
N ILE A 48 -10.34 0.76 -8.00
CA ILE A 48 -9.12 0.16 -8.53
C ILE A 48 -8.97 0.58 -9.99
N GLN A 49 -7.89 1.26 -10.30
CA GLN A 49 -7.60 1.80 -11.62
C GLN A 49 -6.39 1.09 -12.23
N VAL A 50 -6.63 0.29 -13.27
CA VAL A 50 -5.62 -0.54 -13.93
C VAL A 50 -5.02 0.19 -15.12
N TYR A 51 -3.69 0.30 -15.12
CA TYR A 51 -2.87 0.83 -16.20
C TYR A 51 -1.97 -0.28 -16.72
N THR A 52 -1.92 -0.47 -18.04
CA THR A 52 -0.90 -1.35 -18.62
C THR A 52 0.37 -0.55 -18.92
N LEU A 53 1.54 -1.13 -18.70
CA LEU A 53 2.83 -0.51 -19.00
C LEU A 53 3.51 -1.27 -20.15
N GLY A 54 3.80 -0.56 -21.24
CA GLY A 54 4.38 -1.17 -22.44
C GLY A 54 3.38 -2.06 -23.17
N LYS A 55 3.87 -3.06 -23.91
CA LYS A 55 3.00 -3.94 -24.69
C LYS A 55 2.43 -5.04 -23.79
N VAL A 56 1.11 -5.04 -23.62
CA VAL A 56 0.35 -6.09 -22.94
C VAL A 56 -0.77 -6.51 -23.87
N SER A 57 -1.02 -7.82 -24.02
CA SER A 57 -2.11 -8.28 -24.88
C SER A 57 -3.47 -7.84 -24.32
N GLU A 58 -4.37 -7.39 -25.19
CA GLU A 58 -5.68 -6.91 -24.76
C GLU A 58 -6.52 -8.00 -24.09
N SER A 59 -6.44 -9.24 -24.58
CA SER A 59 -7.15 -10.38 -23.97
C SER A 59 -6.68 -10.62 -22.55
N LEU A 60 -5.37 -10.60 -22.30
CA LEU A 60 -4.82 -10.75 -20.96
C LEU A 60 -5.19 -9.58 -20.04
N CYS A 61 -5.19 -8.35 -20.56
CA CYS A 61 -5.64 -7.18 -19.81
C CYS A 61 -7.13 -7.33 -19.39
N ARG A 62 -8.00 -7.75 -20.32
CA ARG A 62 -9.42 -8.01 -20.03
C ARG A 62 -9.58 -9.09 -18.97
N GLU A 63 -8.95 -10.25 -19.14
CA GLU A 63 -9.02 -11.34 -18.17
C GLU A 63 -8.57 -10.94 -16.76
N LEU A 64 -7.51 -10.12 -16.66
CA LEU A 64 -7.05 -9.58 -15.40
C LEU A 64 -8.09 -8.66 -14.75
N VAL A 65 -8.64 -7.71 -15.52
CA VAL A 65 -9.65 -6.75 -15.04
C VAL A 65 -10.92 -7.48 -14.63
N ASP A 66 -11.40 -8.43 -15.42
CA ASP A 66 -12.55 -9.28 -15.10
C ASP A 66 -12.29 -10.07 -13.81
N SER A 67 -11.06 -10.58 -13.63
CA SER A 67 -10.68 -11.27 -12.41
C SER A 67 -10.67 -10.37 -11.18
N LEU A 68 -10.23 -9.13 -11.32
CA LEU A 68 -10.25 -8.15 -10.23
C LEU A 68 -11.67 -7.72 -9.89
N GLN A 69 -12.52 -7.48 -10.90
CA GLN A 69 -13.92 -7.08 -10.72
C GLN A 69 -14.75 -8.11 -9.95
N ARG A 70 -14.43 -9.41 -10.08
CA ARG A 70 -15.05 -10.48 -9.27
C ARG A 70 -14.82 -10.29 -7.76
N HIS A 71 -13.67 -9.75 -7.37
CA HIS A 71 -13.33 -9.50 -5.96
C HIS A 71 -13.54 -8.04 -5.54
N TYR A 72 -13.60 -7.11 -6.48
CA TYR A 72 -13.73 -5.69 -6.20
C TYR A 72 -14.43 -4.99 -7.37
N PRO A 73 -15.79 -4.90 -7.35
CA PRO A 73 -16.57 -4.46 -8.51
C PRO A 73 -16.21 -3.05 -9.01
N LYS A 74 -15.74 -2.16 -8.12
CA LYS A 74 -15.18 -0.85 -8.46
C LYS A 74 -13.75 -0.98 -9.03
N CYS A 75 -13.59 -1.69 -10.13
CA CYS A 75 -12.32 -1.87 -10.83
C CYS A 75 -12.48 -1.54 -12.31
N ARG A 76 -11.57 -0.76 -12.89
CA ARG A 76 -11.63 -0.35 -14.30
C ARG A 76 -10.25 -0.28 -14.95
N PHE A 77 -10.19 -0.67 -16.22
CA PHE A 77 -9.06 -0.32 -17.08
C PHE A 77 -9.07 1.17 -17.43
N MET A 78 -7.92 1.81 -17.31
CA MET A 78 -7.78 3.24 -17.58
C MET A 78 -7.18 3.49 -18.95
N LYS A 79 -5.91 3.12 -19.13
CA LYS A 79 -5.19 3.29 -20.39
C LYS A 79 -3.88 2.51 -20.36
N ASN A 80 -3.33 2.30 -21.55
CA ASN A 80 -1.93 1.93 -21.70
C ASN A 80 -1.04 3.16 -21.51
N VAL A 81 0.12 2.97 -20.88
CA VAL A 81 1.16 3.97 -20.73
C VAL A 81 2.51 3.38 -21.14
N PRO A 82 3.45 4.20 -21.66
CA PRO A 82 4.78 3.69 -21.96
C PRO A 82 5.50 3.27 -20.68
N LEU A 83 6.38 2.29 -20.80
CA LEU A 83 7.37 1.98 -19.78
C LEU A 83 8.37 3.14 -19.73
N PRO A 84 8.66 3.70 -18.55
CA PRO A 84 9.57 4.83 -18.45
C PRO A 84 11.02 4.34 -18.59
N GLU A 85 11.79 4.99 -19.47
CA GLU A 85 13.18 4.60 -19.78
C GLU A 85 14.09 4.58 -18.54
N ASN A 86 13.87 5.50 -17.60
CA ASN A 86 14.64 5.54 -16.36
C ASN A 86 14.39 4.35 -15.42
N ALA A 87 13.32 3.56 -15.64
CA ALA A 87 13.09 2.32 -14.91
C ALA A 87 13.85 1.13 -15.50
N LYS A 88 14.40 1.22 -16.70
CA LYS A 88 15.18 0.13 -17.30
C LYS A 88 16.44 -0.13 -16.47
N THR A 89 16.67 -1.38 -16.07
CA THR A 89 17.86 -1.73 -15.30
C THR A 89 19.11 -1.70 -16.17
N THR A 90 20.20 -1.16 -15.61
CA THR A 90 21.54 -1.24 -16.21
C THR A 90 22.42 -2.25 -15.49
N LYS A 91 21.94 -2.86 -14.40
CA LYS A 91 22.69 -3.83 -13.57
C LYS A 91 22.64 -5.27 -14.11
N ARG A 92 21.97 -5.46 -15.25
CA ARG A 92 21.78 -6.75 -15.90
C ARG A 92 21.69 -6.53 -17.41
N HIS A 93 22.30 -7.41 -18.18
CA HIS A 93 22.42 -7.26 -19.64
C HIS A 93 21.94 -8.49 -20.42
N ASP A 94 21.50 -9.55 -19.75
CA ASP A 94 21.07 -10.79 -20.42
C ASP A 94 19.69 -10.67 -21.07
N HIS A 95 18.83 -9.78 -20.56
CA HIS A 95 17.58 -9.37 -21.18
C HIS A 95 17.09 -8.04 -20.60
N LEU A 96 16.09 -7.46 -21.25
CA LEU A 96 15.42 -6.25 -20.79
C LEU A 96 14.66 -6.53 -19.48
N ARG A 97 14.87 -5.70 -18.46
CA ARG A 97 14.14 -5.74 -17.19
C ARG A 97 13.98 -4.35 -16.61
N TYR A 98 12.86 -4.11 -15.93
CA TYR A 98 12.54 -2.83 -15.30
C TYR A 98 12.55 -2.90 -13.78
N ARG A 99 12.99 -1.82 -13.13
CA ARG A 99 12.94 -1.61 -11.68
C ARG A 99 11.50 -1.39 -11.22
N ALA A 100 10.94 -2.36 -10.50
CA ALA A 100 9.55 -2.32 -10.03
C ALA A 100 9.27 -1.14 -9.09
N ASP A 101 10.25 -0.74 -8.27
CA ASP A 101 10.16 0.43 -7.40
C ASP A 101 10.06 1.74 -8.19
N LEU A 102 10.78 1.85 -9.32
CA LEU A 102 10.68 3.00 -10.22
C LEU A 102 9.38 3.00 -11.03
N LEU A 103 8.87 1.82 -11.42
CA LEU A 103 7.54 1.71 -12.02
C LEU A 103 6.43 2.15 -11.05
N ASN A 104 6.52 1.77 -9.77
CA ASN A 104 5.59 2.26 -8.75
C ASN A 104 5.67 3.78 -8.56
N GLN A 105 6.87 4.36 -8.54
CA GLN A 105 7.05 5.82 -8.49
C GLN A 105 6.43 6.52 -9.71
N TYR A 106 6.58 5.94 -10.90
CA TYR A 106 5.95 6.43 -12.12
C TYR A 106 4.42 6.37 -12.06
N LEU A 107 3.85 5.29 -11.51
CA LEU A 107 2.41 5.11 -11.33
C LEU A 107 1.81 6.05 -10.28
N LEU A 108 2.60 6.52 -9.32
CA LEU A 108 2.15 7.41 -8.25
C LEU A 108 1.51 8.70 -8.79
N ARG A 109 1.91 9.17 -9.98
CA ARG A 109 1.30 10.36 -10.63
C ARG A 109 -0.19 10.19 -10.97
N PHE A 110 -0.71 8.96 -10.96
CA PHE A 110 -2.12 8.66 -11.19
C PHE A 110 -2.91 8.51 -9.89
N LYS A 111 -2.24 8.56 -8.73
CA LYS A 111 -2.85 8.31 -7.42
C LYS A 111 -3.67 9.52 -6.97
N THR A 112 -4.88 9.27 -6.48
CA THR A 112 -5.76 10.22 -5.79
C THR A 112 -6.30 9.57 -4.51
N ASP A 113 -6.87 10.32 -3.57
CA ASP A 113 -7.41 9.72 -2.33
C ASP A 113 -8.51 8.68 -2.58
N SER A 114 -9.20 8.80 -3.71
CA SER A 114 -10.33 7.97 -4.15
C SER A 114 -9.95 6.78 -5.04
N ASN A 115 -8.66 6.46 -5.22
CA ASN A 115 -8.26 5.31 -6.03
C ASN A 115 -7.15 4.43 -5.41
N VAL A 116 -7.04 3.24 -5.99
CA VAL A 116 -5.91 2.31 -5.89
C VAL A 116 -5.34 2.14 -7.29
N VAL A 117 -4.07 2.47 -7.48
CA VAL A 117 -3.42 2.41 -8.80
C VAL A 117 -2.75 1.06 -8.98
N VAL A 118 -3.11 0.37 -10.04
CA VAL A 118 -2.54 -0.92 -10.43
C VAL A 118 -1.80 -0.77 -11.75
N GLY A 119 -0.54 -1.15 -11.76
CA GLY A 119 0.27 -1.30 -12.96
C GLY A 119 0.40 -2.77 -13.37
N PHE A 120 0.15 -3.05 -14.65
CA PHE A 120 0.33 -4.37 -15.23
C PHE A 120 1.24 -4.33 -16.46
N THR A 121 2.27 -5.17 -16.50
CA THR A 121 3.19 -5.26 -17.65
C THR A 121 3.48 -6.71 -18.02
N SER A 122 3.87 -6.95 -19.27
CA SER A 122 4.40 -8.24 -19.72
C SER A 122 5.92 -8.25 -19.86
N GLU A 123 6.57 -7.14 -19.50
CA GLU A 123 8.02 -7.07 -19.37
C GLU A 123 8.49 -7.63 -18.03
N ASP A 124 9.74 -8.10 -17.98
CA ASP A 124 10.33 -8.56 -16.74
C ASP A 124 10.55 -7.39 -15.78
N ILE A 125 10.32 -7.63 -14.48
CA ILE A 125 10.54 -6.63 -13.43
C ILE A 125 11.45 -7.17 -12.32
N GLY A 126 12.14 -6.25 -11.64
CA GLY A 126 13.08 -6.59 -10.58
C GLY A 126 13.28 -5.46 -9.58
N ILE A 127 14.05 -5.76 -8.55
CA ILE A 127 14.48 -4.80 -7.53
C ILE A 127 15.99 -4.96 -7.27
N ASP A 128 16.65 -3.86 -6.97
CA ASP A 128 18.08 -3.84 -6.70
C ASP A 128 18.40 -4.37 -5.30
N ASN A 129 19.62 -4.90 -5.15
CA ASN A 129 20.22 -5.24 -3.85
C ASN A 129 19.34 -6.13 -2.95
N PHE A 130 18.63 -7.07 -3.56
CA PHE A 130 17.72 -7.97 -2.87
C PHE A 130 18.24 -9.40 -2.94
N ARG A 131 18.19 -10.11 -1.80
CA ARG A 131 18.62 -11.53 -1.70
C ARG A 131 20.04 -11.76 -2.23
N ASN A 132 20.97 -10.88 -1.87
CA ASN A 132 22.38 -10.95 -2.31
C ASN A 132 22.58 -10.89 -3.84
N SER A 133 21.60 -10.38 -4.58
CA SER A 133 21.71 -10.11 -6.01
C SER A 133 21.79 -8.60 -6.26
N ALA A 134 22.67 -8.18 -7.17
CA ALA A 134 22.73 -6.79 -7.63
C ALA A 134 21.38 -6.33 -8.20
N HIS A 135 20.66 -7.25 -8.85
CA HIS A 135 19.33 -7.03 -9.38
C HIS A 135 18.52 -8.33 -9.46
N TYR A 136 17.53 -8.47 -8.58
CA TYR A 136 16.72 -9.68 -8.39
C TYR A 136 15.40 -9.56 -9.15
N GLY A 137 15.04 -10.58 -9.93
CA GLY A 137 13.76 -10.61 -10.65
C GLY A 137 12.59 -10.96 -9.72
N ILE A 138 11.50 -10.21 -9.83
CA ILE A 138 10.29 -10.40 -9.02
C ILE A 138 9.04 -10.44 -9.92
N ARG A 139 7.90 -10.84 -9.37
CA ARG A 139 6.64 -10.89 -10.12
C ARG A 139 5.73 -9.70 -9.85
N GLY A 140 5.88 -9.07 -8.70
CA GLY A 140 5.11 -7.90 -8.30
C GLY A 140 5.73 -7.20 -7.12
N LEU A 141 5.27 -5.97 -6.88
CA LEU A 141 5.70 -5.12 -5.79
C LEU A 141 4.63 -4.06 -5.50
N ALA A 142 4.05 -4.08 -4.31
CA ALA A 142 3.37 -2.91 -3.77
C ALA A 142 4.37 -1.79 -3.44
N LEU A 143 4.01 -0.52 -3.68
CA LEU A 143 4.84 0.64 -3.31
C LEU A 143 5.13 0.66 -1.79
N GLY A 144 4.18 0.17 -1.02
CA GLY A 144 4.28 0.00 0.42
C GLY A 144 2.92 -0.37 1.02
N ILE A 145 2.94 -0.78 2.28
CA ILE A 145 1.74 -1.18 3.01
C ILE A 145 0.76 0.00 3.10
N GLY A 146 -0.44 -0.16 2.52
CA GLY A 146 -1.50 0.84 2.54
C GLY A 146 -1.26 2.03 1.60
N LYS A 147 -0.22 1.98 0.75
CA LYS A 147 0.09 3.08 -0.18
C LYS A 147 -0.78 3.09 -1.43
N LYS A 148 -1.62 2.07 -1.63
CA LYS A 148 -2.62 2.00 -2.70
C LYS A 148 -2.01 2.18 -4.11
N VAL A 149 -0.75 1.77 -4.30
CA VAL A 149 -0.06 1.71 -5.59
C VAL A 149 0.69 0.39 -5.66
N VAL A 150 0.54 -0.34 -6.76
CA VAL A 150 1.15 -1.65 -6.96
C VAL A 150 1.45 -1.90 -8.43
N VAL A 151 2.54 -2.62 -8.70
CA VAL A 151 2.89 -3.10 -10.03
C VAL A 151 3.09 -4.62 -10.00
N PHE A 152 2.65 -5.31 -11.05
CA PHE A 152 2.96 -6.73 -11.25
C PHE A 152 3.17 -7.05 -12.74
N SER A 153 3.78 -8.21 -12.97
CA SER A 153 4.15 -8.71 -14.30
C SER A 153 3.77 -10.18 -14.48
N ASP A 154 3.30 -10.53 -15.68
CA ASP A 154 3.06 -11.91 -16.08
C ASP A 154 4.28 -12.58 -16.71
N TYR A 155 5.41 -11.87 -16.89
CA TYR A 155 6.65 -12.40 -17.49
C TYR A 155 7.17 -13.67 -16.78
N ARG A 156 6.95 -13.77 -15.47
CA ARG A 156 7.43 -14.86 -14.62
C ARG A 156 6.28 -15.66 -14.00
N GLY A 157 6.47 -16.98 -13.95
CA GLY A 157 5.55 -17.91 -13.30
C GLY A 157 4.40 -18.34 -14.20
N LYS A 158 3.47 -19.12 -13.65
CA LYS A 158 2.35 -19.65 -14.44
C LYS A 158 1.16 -18.69 -14.41
N ARG A 159 0.40 -18.65 -15.51
CA ARG A 159 -0.80 -17.79 -15.65
C ARG A 159 -1.86 -18.08 -14.57
N ASN A 160 -2.02 -19.34 -14.16
CA ASN A 160 -2.96 -19.73 -13.10
C ASN A 160 -2.54 -19.26 -11.68
N GLU A 161 -1.31 -18.79 -11.50
CA GLU A 161 -0.82 -18.20 -10.26
C GLU A 161 -0.94 -16.67 -10.26
N LEU A 162 -1.09 -16.05 -11.44
CA LEU A 162 -1.13 -14.59 -11.59
C LEU A 162 -2.24 -13.99 -10.74
N SER A 163 -3.44 -14.56 -10.75
CA SER A 163 -4.56 -14.05 -9.94
C SER A 163 -4.21 -13.98 -8.45
N ARG A 164 -3.55 -15.00 -7.90
CA ARG A 164 -3.14 -15.03 -6.48
C ARG A 164 -2.03 -14.05 -6.18
N LEU A 165 -1.06 -13.90 -7.09
CA LEU A 165 -0.02 -12.88 -6.98
C LEU A 165 -0.63 -11.48 -6.96
N VAL A 166 -1.53 -11.19 -7.89
CA VAL A 166 -2.22 -9.89 -7.95
C VAL A 166 -2.97 -9.63 -6.65
N GLN A 167 -3.68 -10.63 -6.13
CA GLN A 167 -4.36 -10.54 -4.84
C GLN A 167 -3.39 -10.26 -3.68
N HIS A 168 -2.23 -10.93 -3.63
CA HIS A 168 -1.18 -10.70 -2.62
C HIS A 168 -0.67 -9.25 -2.64
N GLU A 169 -0.26 -8.77 -3.81
CA GLU A 169 0.33 -7.44 -3.94
C GLU A 169 -0.72 -6.34 -3.75
N LEU A 170 -1.94 -6.55 -4.23
CA LEU A 170 -3.03 -5.62 -4.04
C LEU A 170 -3.45 -5.54 -2.57
N ALA A 171 -3.47 -6.67 -1.84
CA ALA A 171 -3.75 -6.67 -0.42
C ALA A 171 -2.69 -5.88 0.39
N HIS A 172 -1.40 -5.96 0.04
CA HIS A 172 -0.38 -5.04 0.58
C HIS A 172 -0.73 -3.58 0.30
N ALA A 173 -1.17 -3.26 -0.92
CA ALA A 173 -1.57 -1.91 -1.30
C ALA A 173 -2.76 -1.39 -0.50
N PHE A 174 -3.66 -2.27 -0.03
CA PHE A 174 -4.75 -1.96 0.90
C PHE A 174 -4.32 -1.87 2.37
N GLY A 175 -3.15 -2.38 2.73
CA GLY A 175 -2.58 -2.28 4.09
C GLY A 175 -2.38 -3.61 4.82
N LEU A 176 -2.67 -4.73 4.17
CA LEU A 176 -2.49 -6.05 4.76
C LEU A 176 -1.02 -6.44 4.74
N ARG A 177 -0.45 -6.81 5.90
CA ARG A 177 0.92 -7.33 5.97
C ARG A 177 0.96 -8.82 5.62
N HIS A 178 2.17 -9.36 5.47
CA HIS A 178 2.35 -10.80 5.34
C HIS A 178 1.70 -11.55 6.51
N CYS A 179 1.07 -12.67 6.19
CA CYS A 179 0.36 -13.51 7.13
C CYS A 179 1.25 -14.70 7.56
N PRO A 180 1.33 -15.02 8.86
CA PRO A 180 2.06 -16.20 9.32
C PRO A 180 1.34 -17.53 9.02
N HIS A 181 0.05 -17.50 8.68
CA HIS A 181 -0.73 -18.69 8.39
C HIS A 181 -0.26 -19.36 7.10
N GLU A 182 0.21 -20.59 7.20
CA GLU A 182 0.65 -21.37 6.05
C GLU A 182 -0.51 -21.61 5.08
N GLY A 183 -0.26 -21.46 3.78
CA GLY A 183 -1.30 -21.60 2.76
C GLY A 183 -2.23 -20.39 2.61
N CYS A 184 -2.07 -19.33 3.40
CA CYS A 184 -2.72 -18.06 3.10
C CYS A 184 -2.08 -17.42 1.85
N VAL A 185 -2.88 -16.76 1.00
CA VAL A 185 -2.37 -15.95 -0.12
C VAL A 185 -1.36 -14.89 0.36
N MET A 186 -1.52 -14.36 1.57
CA MET A 186 -0.61 -13.38 2.17
C MET A 186 0.64 -13.98 2.83
N GLN A 187 0.85 -15.29 2.77
CA GLN A 187 2.08 -15.90 3.28
C GLN A 187 3.30 -15.33 2.55
N ASP A 188 4.36 -14.99 3.29
CA ASP A 188 5.62 -14.56 2.68
C ASP A 188 6.21 -15.69 1.82
N GLN A 189 6.44 -15.36 0.55
CA GLN A 189 6.94 -16.26 -0.47
C GLN A 189 8.41 -16.63 -0.25
N GLN A 190 9.15 -15.82 0.51
CA GLN A 190 10.57 -16.03 0.82
C GLN A 190 11.42 -16.33 -0.43
N GLY A 191 11.07 -15.71 -1.58
CA GLY A 191 11.78 -15.88 -2.85
C GLY A 191 11.51 -17.19 -3.59
N GLY A 192 10.68 -18.07 -3.02
CA GLY A 192 10.13 -19.25 -3.68
C GLY A 192 8.79 -18.98 -4.33
N ASN A 193 8.15 -20.04 -4.85
CA ASN A 193 6.79 -20.01 -5.36
C ASN A 193 5.86 -20.76 -4.39
N LYS A 194 5.63 -20.21 -3.19
CA LYS A 194 4.72 -20.79 -2.20
C LYS A 194 3.24 -20.56 -2.56
N LEU A 195 2.95 -19.55 -3.38
CA LEU A 195 1.64 -19.21 -3.96
C LEU A 195 0.96 -20.42 -4.61
N LYS A 196 1.72 -21.38 -5.14
CA LYS A 196 1.19 -22.64 -5.69
C LYS A 196 0.38 -23.45 -4.66
N ASN A 197 0.70 -23.30 -3.37
CA ASN A 197 0.07 -24.00 -2.24
C ASN A 197 -0.86 -23.08 -1.43
N SER A 198 -1.09 -21.84 -1.89
CA SER A 198 -1.94 -20.87 -1.20
C SER A 198 -3.25 -20.68 -1.95
N PRO A 199 -4.26 -21.56 -1.76
CA PRO A 199 -5.47 -21.51 -2.56
C PRO A 199 -6.29 -20.24 -2.34
N ASP A 200 -6.24 -19.66 -1.13
CA ASP A 200 -7.13 -18.57 -0.70
C ASP A 200 -6.55 -17.78 0.50
N PHE A 201 -7.18 -16.67 0.86
CA PHE A 201 -6.92 -15.93 2.10
C PHE A 201 -7.46 -16.67 3.33
N CYS A 202 -6.75 -16.62 4.45
CA CYS A 202 -7.29 -17.08 5.73
C CYS A 202 -8.42 -16.16 6.23
N ALA A 203 -9.16 -16.62 7.26
CA ALA A 203 -10.29 -15.87 7.82
C ALA A 203 -9.94 -14.42 8.20
N ASP A 204 -8.81 -14.21 8.90
CA ASP A 204 -8.39 -12.86 9.33
C ASP A 204 -8.10 -11.93 8.16
N CYS A 205 -7.44 -12.46 7.13
CA CYS A 205 -7.13 -11.71 5.91
C CYS A 205 -8.42 -11.37 5.14
N LYS A 206 -9.37 -12.31 5.05
CA LYS A 206 -10.69 -12.04 4.46
C LYS A 206 -11.45 -10.97 5.25
N SER A 207 -11.48 -11.06 6.58
CA SER A 207 -12.12 -10.05 7.42
C SER A 207 -11.51 -8.67 7.24
N PHE A 208 -10.18 -8.57 7.09
CA PHE A 208 -9.53 -7.31 6.72
C PHE A 208 -10.03 -6.81 5.35
N LEU A 209 -9.97 -7.64 4.32
CA LEU A 209 -10.31 -7.24 2.95
C LEU A 209 -11.81 -6.91 2.78
N LEU A 210 -12.71 -7.59 3.49
CA LEU A 210 -14.15 -7.27 3.55
C LEU A 210 -14.39 -5.83 4.07
N ARG A 211 -13.66 -5.42 5.13
CA ARG A 211 -13.71 -4.02 5.63
C ARG A 211 -13.15 -3.00 4.63
N HIS A 212 -12.37 -3.49 3.67
CA HIS A 212 -11.86 -2.72 2.55
C HIS A 212 -12.65 -2.96 1.26
N HIS A 213 -13.91 -3.43 1.34
CA HIS A 213 -14.85 -3.58 0.22
C HIS A 213 -14.49 -4.66 -0.82
N TRP A 214 -13.68 -5.65 -0.43
CA TRP A 214 -13.48 -6.85 -1.24
C TRP A 214 -14.63 -7.83 -1.07
N HIS A 215 -14.86 -8.66 -2.09
CA HIS A 215 -15.85 -9.74 -2.14
C HIS A 215 -15.13 -11.10 -2.32
N PHE A 216 -15.70 -12.16 -1.74
CA PHE A 216 -15.17 -13.53 -1.77
C PHE A 216 -16.26 -14.51 -2.20
#